data_AF-A0A0V1M8R1-F1
#
_entry.id   AF-A0A0V1M8R1-F1
#
_cell.length_a   1.000
_cell.length_b   1.000
_cell.length_c   1.000
_cell.angle_alpha   90.00
_cell.angle_beta   90.00
_cell.angle_gamma   90.00
#
_symmetry.space_group_name_H-M   'P 1'
#
loop_
_entity.id
_entity.type
_entity.pdbx_description
1 polymer ?
#
loop_
_entity_poly.entity_id
_entity_poly.type
_entity_poly.pdbx_seq_one_letter_code
_entity_poly.pdbx_strand_id
1 'polypeptide(L)'
;LMEQGRNGSFLVRESQSTPGDYALSVRQDNQVTHVMIRCKDNRYDVGGGDEFSSLKDLVEHYRRSPMVETSGSVVHLKHPLNTTKINPTSIDGRVKKLQEGKDQTSGFWEEFEQLQQQECTHMFSRNEGQRPENRMKNRYKNILPFDHTRIILRGGDPNKIGSDYINANLIEVLPEFEIFDGITRKYISTQGCLNNTIDDFWQMVWQEHSRIIVMTTKEIERGKIQTKCVRYWPEEGQSWNTGFNKEICLSLLIERMTPDFAIRTLRLQKIVNDEAESRLVYHYQFLAWPDHGVPPNPGTVVNFLEEINQLESGMTDKRPLIVHCSAGIGRTGTFIAIDLILCLIRKYGLQCTIDIRRTVQMLRSQRSGMVQTEAQYKFVYMSVHYYIDTFAKLLHEHKRIEDTGHEYTNIRYSAEAASNQVIPISPSPFGSSTRPCNHPQCEACSSTPVVYQPQLIPPPRPKKVPRNPRPENS
;
A
#
# COMPACT_ATOMS: atom_id res chain seq x y z
N LEU A 1 -21.44 14.89 -2.18
CA LEU A 1 -22.04 15.95 -3.04
C LEU A 1 -21.72 17.35 -2.55
N MET A 2 -21.99 17.68 -1.28
CA MET A 2 -21.73 19.03 -0.74
C MET A 2 -20.25 19.42 -0.70
N GLU A 3 -19.36 18.48 -0.42
CA GLU A 3 -17.92 18.75 -0.34
C GLU A 3 -17.23 18.77 -1.72
N GLN A 4 -17.61 17.86 -2.62
CA GLN A 4 -16.88 17.57 -3.87
C GLN A 4 -17.63 17.97 -5.14
N GLY A 5 -18.93 18.21 -5.07
CA GLY A 5 -19.77 18.57 -6.22
C GLY A 5 -19.91 20.08 -6.37
N ARG A 6 -20.36 20.54 -7.54
CA ARG A 6 -20.82 21.92 -7.79
C ARG A 6 -22.31 21.93 -8.07
N ASN A 7 -22.93 23.10 -8.26
CA ASN A 7 -24.36 23.16 -8.58
C ASN A 7 -24.66 22.33 -9.85
N GLY A 8 -25.68 21.46 -9.77
CA GLY A 8 -26.02 20.47 -10.79
C GLY A 8 -25.14 19.22 -10.80
N SER A 9 -24.27 19.01 -9.80
CA SER A 9 -23.57 17.75 -9.62
C SER A 9 -24.51 16.64 -9.17
N PHE A 10 -24.40 15.44 -9.73
CA PHE A 10 -25.30 14.34 -9.43
C PHE A 10 -24.60 12.99 -9.28
N LEU A 11 -25.19 12.05 -8.54
CA LEU A 11 -24.76 10.66 -8.46
C LEU A 11 -25.97 9.73 -8.33
N VAL A 12 -25.81 8.48 -8.79
CA VAL A 12 -26.77 7.40 -8.53
C VAL A 12 -26.16 6.48 -7.49
N ARG A 13 -26.97 6.06 -6.52
CA ARG A 13 -26.58 5.15 -5.43
C ARG A 13 -27.70 4.14 -5.18
N GLU A 14 -27.40 3.03 -4.52
CA GLU A 14 -28.44 2.14 -4.01
C GLU A 14 -29.29 2.86 -2.95
N SER A 15 -30.57 2.48 -2.91
CA SER A 15 -31.51 2.95 -1.91
C SER A 15 -31.24 2.29 -0.56
N GLN A 16 -31.10 3.09 0.49
CA GLN A 16 -30.96 2.58 1.86
C GLN A 16 -32.31 2.25 2.50
N SER A 17 -33.38 2.94 2.09
CA SER A 17 -34.72 2.75 2.62
C SER A 17 -35.46 1.58 1.95
N THR A 18 -35.14 1.31 0.68
CA THR A 18 -35.85 0.31 -0.13
C THR A 18 -34.85 -0.58 -0.88
N PRO A 19 -34.42 -1.71 -0.31
CA PRO A 19 -33.46 -2.60 -0.95
C PRO A 19 -33.92 -3.04 -2.35
N GLY A 20 -33.05 -2.92 -3.35
CA GLY A 20 -33.34 -3.21 -4.75
C GLY A 20 -33.63 -1.96 -5.61
N ASP A 21 -34.02 -0.85 -4.99
CA ASP A 21 -34.20 0.45 -5.65
C ASP A 21 -32.90 1.28 -5.61
N TYR A 22 -32.90 2.40 -6.35
CA TYR A 22 -31.77 3.33 -6.44
C TYR A 22 -32.22 4.75 -6.12
N ALA A 23 -31.30 5.63 -5.71
CA ALA A 23 -31.57 7.05 -5.53
C ALA A 23 -30.63 7.89 -6.43
N LEU A 24 -31.21 8.82 -7.18
CA LEU A 24 -30.49 9.87 -7.90
C LEU A 24 -30.39 11.09 -6.98
N SER A 25 -29.17 11.39 -6.53
CA SER A 25 -28.89 12.50 -5.62
C SER A 25 -28.27 13.65 -6.41
N VAL A 26 -28.83 14.86 -6.31
CA VAL A 26 -28.43 16.03 -7.11
C VAL A 26 -28.18 17.22 -6.18
N ARG A 27 -27.03 17.88 -6.33
CA ARG A 27 -26.72 19.12 -5.61
C ARG A 27 -27.42 20.30 -6.29
N GLN A 28 -28.27 20.99 -5.54
CA GLN A 28 -28.89 22.26 -5.91
C GLN A 28 -28.38 23.34 -4.94
N ASP A 29 -27.40 24.11 -5.38
CA ASP A 29 -26.72 25.14 -4.59
C ASP A 29 -26.22 24.63 -3.21
N ASN A 30 -26.96 24.96 -2.15
CA ASN A 30 -26.64 24.63 -0.75
C ASN A 30 -27.41 23.42 -0.21
N GLN A 31 -28.18 22.72 -1.06
CA GLN A 31 -28.96 21.55 -0.66
C GLN A 31 -28.72 20.37 -1.62
N VAL A 32 -29.13 19.18 -1.18
CA VAL A 32 -29.11 17.95 -1.97
C VAL A 32 -30.52 17.39 -2.07
N THR A 33 -30.97 17.21 -3.30
CA THR A 33 -32.27 16.63 -3.63
C THR A 33 -32.09 15.15 -3.96
N HIS A 34 -32.96 14.30 -3.42
CA HIS A 34 -32.93 12.86 -3.62
C HIS A 34 -34.18 12.43 -4.38
N VAL A 35 -33.99 11.93 -5.60
CA VAL A 35 -35.05 11.36 -6.43
C VAL A 35 -34.97 9.85 -6.33
N MET A 36 -36.09 9.21 -5.95
CA MET A 36 -36.16 7.76 -5.88
C MET A 36 -36.29 7.17 -7.28
N ILE A 37 -35.50 6.14 -7.56
CA ILE A 37 -35.55 5.35 -8.79
C ILE A 37 -36.00 3.94 -8.40
N ARG A 38 -37.18 3.55 -8.87
CA ARG A 38 -37.72 2.20 -8.65
C ARG A 38 -37.14 1.24 -9.67
N CYS A 39 -36.82 0.03 -9.23
CA CYS A 39 -36.43 -1.06 -10.11
C CYS A 39 -37.52 -2.14 -10.08
N LYS A 40 -38.26 -2.31 -11.18
CA LYS A 40 -39.30 -3.34 -11.31
C LYS A 40 -39.13 -4.07 -12.62
N ASP A 41 -39.08 -5.40 -12.58
CA ASP A 41 -38.89 -6.27 -13.76
C ASP A 41 -37.68 -5.87 -14.63
N ASN A 42 -36.57 -5.49 -13.98
CA ASN A 42 -35.34 -4.94 -14.61
C ASN A 42 -35.55 -3.65 -15.42
N ARG A 43 -36.62 -2.91 -15.17
CA ARG A 43 -36.87 -1.57 -15.70
C ARG A 43 -36.79 -0.52 -14.60
N TYR A 44 -36.42 0.70 -15.00
CA TYR A 44 -36.13 1.79 -14.08
C TYR A 44 -37.07 2.97 -14.35
N ASP A 45 -37.66 3.53 -13.31
CA ASP A 45 -38.50 4.74 -13.37
C ASP A 45 -38.33 5.60 -12.10
N VAL A 46 -38.78 6.85 -12.11
CA VAL A 46 -38.65 7.78 -10.98
C VAL A 46 -39.95 7.97 -10.17
N GLY A 47 -40.85 6.98 -10.16
CA GLY A 47 -42.16 7.06 -9.51
C GLY A 47 -43.34 7.10 -10.49
N GLY A 48 -43.08 7.30 -11.79
CA GLY A 48 -44.06 7.34 -12.87
C GLY A 48 -43.46 7.91 -14.17
N GLY A 49 -44.22 7.89 -15.27
CA GLY A 49 -43.76 8.35 -16.58
C GLY A 49 -43.07 7.25 -17.40
N ASP A 50 -42.02 7.62 -18.12
CA ASP A 50 -41.26 6.69 -18.97
C ASP A 50 -40.48 5.66 -18.15
N GLU A 51 -40.50 4.41 -18.61
CA GLU A 51 -39.70 3.32 -18.04
C GLU A 51 -38.48 3.03 -18.92
N PHE A 52 -37.30 2.90 -18.31
CA PHE A 52 -36.03 2.73 -19.00
C PHE A 52 -35.44 1.33 -18.83
N SER A 53 -34.73 0.83 -19.84
CA SER A 53 -34.03 -0.47 -19.81
C SER A 53 -32.75 -0.46 -18.97
N SER A 54 -32.20 0.72 -18.69
CA SER A 54 -31.00 0.86 -17.87
C SER A 54 -31.00 2.19 -17.10
N LEU A 55 -30.28 2.23 -15.97
CA LEU A 55 -30.02 3.47 -15.22
C LEU A 55 -29.30 4.52 -16.07
N LYS A 56 -28.49 4.10 -17.05
CA LYS A 56 -27.80 5.01 -17.97
C LYS A 56 -28.80 5.74 -18.86
N ASP A 57 -29.75 5.01 -19.43
CA ASP A 57 -30.78 5.59 -20.31
C ASP A 57 -31.68 6.55 -19.54
N LEU A 58 -32.07 6.19 -18.31
CA LEU A 58 -32.82 7.05 -17.40
C LEU A 58 -32.08 8.37 -17.14
N VAL A 59 -30.79 8.29 -16.77
CA VAL A 59 -29.98 9.48 -16.49
C VAL A 59 -29.82 10.36 -17.73
N GLU A 60 -29.56 9.78 -18.91
CA GLU A 60 -29.42 10.54 -20.16
C GLU A 60 -30.72 11.21 -20.59
N HIS A 61 -31.88 10.57 -20.36
CA HIS A 61 -33.18 11.20 -20.56
C HIS A 61 -33.34 12.43 -19.66
N TYR A 62 -33.18 12.29 -18.35
CA TYR A 62 -33.38 13.39 -17.41
C TYR A 62 -32.28 14.46 -17.44
N ARG A 63 -31.17 14.17 -18.12
CA ARG A 63 -30.15 15.16 -18.45
C ARG A 63 -30.59 16.09 -19.60
N ARG A 64 -31.38 15.58 -20.54
CA ARG A 64 -31.96 16.36 -21.65
C ARG A 64 -33.29 17.00 -21.26
N SER A 65 -34.05 16.33 -20.42
CA SER A 65 -35.38 16.74 -19.93
C SER A 65 -35.34 16.84 -18.40
N PRO A 66 -34.91 17.98 -17.82
CA PRO A 66 -34.76 18.13 -16.38
C PRO A 66 -36.07 17.88 -15.61
N MET A 67 -35.98 17.25 -14.44
CA MET A 67 -37.13 17.04 -13.56
C MET A 67 -37.51 18.35 -12.85
N VAL A 68 -38.77 18.47 -12.45
CA VAL A 68 -39.27 19.59 -11.64
C VAL A 68 -39.74 19.07 -10.30
N GLU A 69 -39.21 19.62 -9.21
CA GLU A 69 -39.62 19.29 -7.85
C GLU A 69 -41.00 19.89 -7.54
N THR A 70 -41.70 19.36 -6.52
CA THR A 70 -42.96 19.90 -6.01
C THR A 70 -42.85 21.37 -5.56
N SER A 71 -41.65 21.83 -5.21
CA SER A 71 -41.35 23.24 -4.89
C SER A 71 -41.38 24.16 -6.13
N GLY A 72 -41.41 23.60 -7.34
CA GLY A 72 -41.23 24.31 -8.62
C GLY A 72 -39.77 24.43 -9.07
N SER A 73 -38.82 23.94 -8.27
CA SER A 73 -37.39 23.99 -8.60
C SER A 73 -37.01 22.96 -9.67
N VAL A 74 -36.22 23.39 -10.67
CA VAL A 74 -35.75 22.50 -11.74
C VAL A 74 -34.47 21.77 -11.33
N VAL A 75 -34.49 20.45 -11.40
CA VAL A 75 -33.37 19.56 -11.04
C VAL A 75 -32.53 19.29 -12.28
N HIS A 76 -31.43 20.03 -12.42
CA HIS A 76 -30.52 19.88 -13.55
C HIS A 76 -29.40 18.86 -13.29
N LEU A 77 -29.31 17.83 -14.13
CA LEU A 77 -28.21 16.86 -14.12
C LEU A 77 -27.05 17.38 -15.00
N LYS A 78 -26.20 18.25 -14.45
CA LYS A 78 -25.12 18.89 -15.23
C LYS A 78 -23.83 18.10 -15.20
N HIS A 79 -23.41 17.66 -14.01
CA HIS A 79 -22.07 17.12 -13.79
C HIS A 79 -22.11 15.81 -13.01
N PRO A 80 -21.79 14.65 -13.62
CA PRO A 80 -21.72 13.41 -12.86
C PRO A 80 -20.59 13.52 -11.82
N LEU A 81 -20.91 13.23 -10.56
CA LEU A 81 -19.92 13.07 -9.50
C LEU A 81 -19.49 11.60 -9.49
N ASN A 82 -18.41 11.32 -10.21
CA ASN A 82 -17.87 9.98 -10.32
C ASN A 82 -17.32 9.52 -8.96
N THR A 83 -17.81 8.37 -8.47
CA THR A 83 -17.24 7.73 -7.28
C THR A 83 -15.87 7.13 -7.59
N THR A 84 -14.94 7.24 -6.64
CA THR A 84 -13.62 6.61 -6.71
C THR A 84 -13.53 5.32 -5.88
N LYS A 85 -14.58 5.02 -5.10
CA LYS A 85 -14.75 3.76 -4.39
C LYS A 85 -15.08 2.64 -5.39
N ILE A 86 -14.40 1.52 -5.24
CA ILE A 86 -14.44 0.35 -6.13
C ILE A 86 -14.58 -0.90 -5.27
N ASN A 87 -15.47 -1.82 -5.66
CA ASN A 87 -15.40 -3.19 -5.18
C ASN A 87 -14.28 -3.91 -5.95
N PRO A 88 -13.32 -4.60 -5.32
CA PRO A 88 -12.23 -5.30 -6.00
C PRO A 88 -12.67 -6.13 -7.21
N THR A 89 -13.79 -6.85 -7.12
CA THR A 89 -14.30 -7.69 -8.22
C THR A 89 -14.70 -6.90 -9.48
N SER A 90 -14.93 -5.59 -9.35
CA SER A 90 -15.33 -4.69 -10.44
C SER A 90 -14.18 -3.87 -11.03
N ILE A 91 -12.94 -4.13 -10.61
CA ILE A 91 -11.78 -3.31 -10.99
C ILE A 91 -11.49 -3.30 -12.50
N ASP A 92 -11.72 -4.40 -13.22
CA ASP A 92 -11.59 -4.46 -14.68
C ASP A 92 -12.50 -3.43 -15.37
N GLY A 93 -13.78 -3.39 -14.98
CA GLY A 93 -14.74 -2.42 -15.49
C GLY A 93 -14.35 -0.98 -15.16
N ARG A 94 -13.82 -0.74 -13.95
CA ARG A 94 -13.31 0.59 -13.56
C ARG A 94 -12.13 1.02 -14.42
N VAL A 95 -11.16 0.14 -14.63
CA VAL A 95 -9.97 0.39 -15.44
C VAL A 95 -10.35 0.70 -16.88
N LYS A 96 -11.23 -0.10 -17.49
CA LYS A 96 -11.74 0.13 -18.84
C LYS A 96 -12.40 1.51 -18.94
N LYS A 97 -13.25 1.87 -17.97
CA LYS A 97 -13.91 3.18 -17.93
C LYS A 97 -12.92 4.34 -17.76
N LEU A 98 -11.87 4.19 -16.96
CA LEU A 98 -10.85 5.24 -16.80
C LEU A 98 -9.97 5.42 -18.05
N GLN A 99 -9.82 4.34 -18.82
CA GLN A 99 -9.05 4.31 -20.05
C GLN A 99 -9.81 4.94 -21.23
N GLU A 100 -11.15 5.04 -21.15
CA GLU A 100 -11.97 5.75 -22.14
C GLU A 100 -11.55 7.23 -22.23
N GLY A 101 -11.52 7.77 -23.45
CA GLY A 101 -11.00 9.11 -23.74
C GLY A 101 -9.57 9.09 -24.32
N LYS A 102 -9.03 10.27 -24.62
CA LYS A 102 -7.64 10.45 -25.08
C LYS A 102 -6.96 11.55 -24.27
N ASP A 103 -5.71 11.31 -23.87
CA ASP A 103 -4.87 12.28 -23.16
C ASP A 103 -5.60 12.94 -21.97
N GLN A 104 -5.70 14.27 -21.98
CA GLN A 104 -6.32 15.12 -20.95
C GLN A 104 -7.85 14.99 -20.84
N THR A 105 -8.44 14.02 -21.54
CA THR A 105 -9.86 13.68 -21.44
C THR A 105 -10.08 12.26 -20.92
N SER A 106 -9.00 11.53 -20.60
CA SER A 106 -9.13 10.21 -19.99
C SER A 106 -9.56 10.32 -18.53
N GLY A 107 -10.33 9.34 -18.06
CA GLY A 107 -10.73 9.30 -16.66
C GLY A 107 -9.55 9.20 -15.68
N PHE A 108 -8.44 8.56 -16.10
CA PHE A 108 -7.20 8.52 -15.32
C PHE A 108 -6.62 9.92 -15.12
N TRP A 109 -6.56 10.72 -16.19
CA TRP A 109 -6.11 12.10 -16.12
C TRP A 109 -7.03 12.93 -15.22
N GLU A 110 -8.36 12.83 -15.39
CA GLU A 110 -9.31 13.59 -14.57
C GLU A 110 -9.17 13.30 -13.07
N GLU A 111 -9.05 12.03 -12.67
CA GLU A 111 -8.83 11.68 -11.26
C GLU A 111 -7.48 12.18 -10.74
N PHE A 112 -6.42 12.06 -11.54
CA PHE A 112 -5.08 12.48 -11.15
C PHE A 112 -4.97 14.01 -11.04
N GLU A 113 -5.57 14.76 -11.95
CA GLU A 113 -5.62 16.23 -11.89
C GLU A 113 -6.39 16.74 -10.67
N GLN A 114 -7.45 16.04 -10.24
CA GLN A 114 -8.13 16.38 -8.99
C GLN A 114 -7.19 16.27 -7.78
N LEU A 115 -6.29 15.27 -7.75
CA LEU A 115 -5.26 15.18 -6.72
C LEU A 115 -4.27 16.34 -6.80
N GLN A 116 -3.90 16.78 -8.00
CA GLN A 116 -3.02 17.95 -8.20
C GLN A 116 -3.68 19.24 -7.70
N GLN A 117 -4.96 19.46 -8.00
CA GLN A 117 -5.70 20.65 -7.59
C GLN A 117 -5.89 20.72 -6.07
N GLN A 118 -6.10 19.57 -5.42
CA GLN A 118 -6.20 19.50 -3.95
C GLN A 118 -4.89 19.80 -3.23
N GLU A 119 -3.73 19.53 -3.83
CA GLU A 119 -2.44 19.90 -3.22
C GLU A 119 -2.30 21.42 -3.06
N CYS A 120 -2.94 22.22 -3.93
CA CYS A 120 -2.93 23.69 -3.82
C CYS A 120 -3.73 24.22 -2.62
N THR A 121 -4.66 23.43 -2.06
CA THR A 121 -5.52 23.87 -0.93
C THR A 121 -4.96 23.48 0.45
N HIS A 122 -4.03 22.52 0.50
CA HIS A 122 -3.45 22.01 1.75
C HIS A 122 -1.94 22.29 1.84
N MET A 123 -1.58 23.54 2.18
CA MET A 123 -0.18 23.93 2.36
C MET A 123 0.29 23.66 3.79
N PHE A 124 0.71 22.43 4.09
CA PHE A 124 1.40 22.12 5.35
C PHE A 124 2.80 22.74 5.41
N SER A 125 3.26 23.06 6.61
CA SER A 125 4.57 23.69 6.82
C SER A 125 5.72 22.72 6.52
N ARG A 126 6.84 23.28 6.04
CA ARG A 126 8.08 22.56 5.68
C ARG A 126 9.30 23.37 6.15
N ASN A 127 9.13 24.11 7.23
CA ASN A 127 10.06 25.13 7.70
C ASN A 127 11.41 24.50 8.06
N GLU A 128 11.39 23.32 8.68
CA GLU A 128 12.62 22.61 9.09
C GLU A 128 13.48 22.21 7.89
N GLY A 129 12.85 21.76 6.80
CA GLY A 129 13.55 21.43 5.56
C GLY A 129 14.09 22.65 4.80
N GLN A 130 13.52 23.84 5.03
CA GLN A 130 13.95 25.09 4.40
C GLN A 130 15.12 25.77 5.10
N ARG A 131 15.46 25.35 6.33
CA ARG A 131 16.57 25.91 7.09
C ARG A 131 17.90 25.87 6.32
N PRO A 132 18.74 26.93 6.40
CA PRO A 132 20.04 26.96 5.74
C PRO A 132 20.92 25.74 6.06
N GLU A 133 20.92 25.28 7.32
CA GLU A 133 21.69 24.16 7.84
C GLU A 133 21.28 22.81 7.21
N ASN A 134 20.00 22.68 6.86
CA ASN A 134 19.42 21.45 6.30
C ASN A 134 19.43 21.43 4.77
N ARG A 135 19.75 22.55 4.11
CA ARG A 135 19.73 22.66 2.65
C ARG A 135 20.60 21.62 1.95
N MET A 136 21.77 21.32 2.50
CA MET A 136 22.70 20.31 1.95
C MET A 136 22.30 18.87 2.29
N LYS A 137 21.33 18.66 3.18
CA LYS A 137 20.75 17.35 3.49
C LYS A 137 19.58 17.00 2.55
N ASN A 138 19.18 17.91 1.66
CA ASN A 138 18.09 17.72 0.71
C ASN A 138 18.63 17.47 -0.70
N ARG A 139 18.24 16.34 -1.32
CA ARG A 139 18.63 16.04 -2.70
C ARG A 139 18.02 17.02 -3.70
N TYR A 140 16.79 17.46 -3.44
CA TYR A 140 16.06 18.42 -4.25
C TYR A 140 15.56 19.57 -3.37
N LYS A 141 15.86 20.81 -3.77
CA LYS A 141 15.56 22.01 -2.97
C LYS A 141 14.06 22.20 -2.67
N ASN A 142 13.20 21.72 -3.56
CA ASN A 142 11.75 21.89 -3.52
C ASN A 142 11.00 20.65 -3.02
N ILE A 143 11.70 19.56 -2.65
CA ILE A 143 11.10 18.33 -2.12
C ILE A 143 11.53 18.19 -0.67
N LEU A 144 10.69 18.71 0.21
CA LEU A 144 10.95 18.81 1.65
C LEU A 144 9.89 18.05 2.43
N PRO A 145 10.25 17.44 3.57
CA PRO A 145 9.28 16.76 4.43
C PRO A 145 8.34 17.77 5.07
N PHE A 146 7.07 17.39 5.30
CA PHE A 146 6.20 18.19 6.16
C PHE A 146 6.67 18.14 7.62
N ASP A 147 6.56 19.26 8.32
CA ASP A 147 7.09 19.36 9.69
C ASP A 147 6.32 18.47 10.68
N HIS A 148 5.00 18.30 10.51
CA HIS A 148 4.15 17.55 11.44
C HIS A 148 4.31 16.02 11.38
N THR A 149 4.88 15.50 10.30
CA THR A 149 5.11 14.06 10.08
C THR A 149 6.57 13.72 9.83
N ARG A 150 7.49 14.69 9.89
CA ARG A 150 8.91 14.42 9.64
C ARG A 150 9.47 13.46 10.70
N ILE A 151 10.45 12.67 10.29
CA ILE A 151 11.26 11.94 11.27
C ILE A 151 12.20 12.93 11.96
N ILE A 152 12.18 12.93 13.29
CA ILE A 152 13.08 13.70 14.14
C ILE A 152 14.18 12.75 14.62
N LEU A 153 15.43 13.00 14.24
CA LEU A 153 16.56 12.20 14.71
C LEU A 153 16.84 12.49 16.18
N ARG A 154 16.90 11.44 17.00
CA ARG A 154 17.13 11.50 18.45
C ARG A 154 18.60 11.24 18.74
N GLY A 155 19.17 11.90 19.76
CA GLY A 155 20.57 11.72 20.16
C GLY A 155 21.59 12.45 19.27
N GLY A 156 21.14 13.38 18.42
CA GLY A 156 22.03 14.36 17.78
C GLY A 156 22.57 15.38 18.79
N ASP A 157 23.65 16.07 18.44
CA ASP A 157 24.21 17.15 19.25
C ASP A 157 23.16 18.27 19.43
N PRO A 158 22.68 18.54 20.67
CA PRO A 158 21.66 19.54 20.92
C PRO A 158 22.15 20.97 20.62
N ASN A 159 23.46 21.19 20.57
CA ASN A 159 24.04 22.50 20.24
C ASN A 159 24.19 22.71 18.72
N LYS A 160 23.99 21.65 17.92
CA LYS A 160 24.12 21.71 16.45
C LYS A 160 22.73 21.81 15.81
N ILE A 161 22.38 23.01 15.33
CA ILE A 161 21.13 23.23 14.59
C ILE A 161 21.07 22.29 13.37
N GLY A 162 19.92 21.61 13.20
CA GLY A 162 19.70 20.64 12.12
C GLY A 162 20.28 19.24 12.39
N SER A 163 20.80 18.97 13.59
CA SER A 163 21.23 17.63 14.00
C SER A 163 20.07 16.63 14.09
N ASP A 164 18.84 17.12 14.27
CA ASP A 164 17.60 16.34 14.36
C ASP A 164 16.94 16.10 12.99
N TYR A 165 17.54 16.59 11.90
CA TYR A 165 16.92 16.61 10.58
C TYR A 165 17.38 15.46 9.68
N ILE A 166 16.39 14.76 9.11
CA ILE A 166 16.51 13.91 7.93
C ILE A 166 15.31 14.18 7.00
N ASN A 167 15.50 14.13 5.68
CA ASN A 167 14.41 14.29 4.72
C ASN A 167 13.60 12.99 4.62
N ALA A 168 12.76 12.74 5.62
CA ALA A 168 11.88 11.59 5.73
C ALA A 168 10.58 11.96 6.43
N ASN A 169 9.47 11.28 6.10
CA ASN A 169 8.20 11.38 6.81
C ASN A 169 7.74 9.99 7.25
N LEU A 170 7.18 9.92 8.46
CA LEU A 170 6.36 8.79 8.89
C LEU A 170 5.04 8.83 8.09
N ILE A 171 4.63 7.66 7.61
CA ILE A 171 3.38 7.46 6.87
C ILE A 171 2.58 6.38 7.60
N GLU A 172 1.40 6.74 8.06
CA GLU A 172 0.48 5.87 8.79
C GLU A 172 -0.90 5.88 8.13
N VAL A 173 -1.70 4.88 8.47
CA VAL A 173 -3.14 4.93 8.21
C VAL A 173 -3.77 5.96 9.14
N LEU A 174 -4.43 6.96 8.56
CA LEU A 174 -5.08 8.03 9.32
C LEU A 174 -6.53 7.62 9.69
N PRO A 175 -7.01 7.90 10.92
CA PRO A 175 -8.32 7.46 11.39
C PRO A 175 -9.50 7.90 10.51
N GLU A 176 -9.42 9.06 9.88
CA GLU A 176 -10.46 9.61 8.99
C GLU A 176 -10.57 8.87 7.64
N PHE A 177 -9.71 7.89 7.38
CA PHE A 177 -9.75 7.02 6.21
C PHE A 177 -10.31 5.65 6.59
N GLU A 178 -11.59 5.62 6.97
CA GLU A 178 -12.32 4.46 7.49
C GLU A 178 -12.20 3.18 6.65
N ILE A 179 -11.94 3.29 5.33
CA ILE A 179 -11.70 2.12 4.47
C ILE A 179 -10.51 1.27 4.95
N PHE A 180 -9.60 1.86 5.72
CA PHE A 180 -8.43 1.23 6.32
C PHE A 180 -8.59 0.88 7.79
N ASP A 181 -9.82 0.86 8.33
CA ASP A 181 -10.05 0.43 9.70
C ASP A 181 -9.36 -0.92 9.99
N GLY A 182 -8.71 -1.00 11.14
CA GLY A 182 -7.89 -2.14 11.56
C GLY A 182 -6.62 -2.43 10.73
N ILE A 183 -6.26 -1.61 9.75
CA ILE A 183 -4.94 -1.69 9.09
C ILE A 183 -3.95 -0.85 9.91
N THR A 184 -2.92 -1.50 10.46
CA THR A 184 -1.92 -0.86 11.33
C THR A 184 -0.55 -0.73 10.67
N ARG A 185 -0.49 -0.87 9.34
CA ARG A 185 0.76 -0.84 8.56
C ARG A 185 1.34 0.57 8.56
N LYS A 186 2.65 0.68 8.80
CA LYS A 186 3.38 1.95 8.89
C LYS A 186 4.58 1.95 7.97
N TYR A 187 4.96 3.13 7.49
CA TYR A 187 6.11 3.31 6.62
C TYR A 187 6.89 4.54 6.99
N ILE A 188 8.15 4.58 6.57
CA ILE A 188 8.94 5.80 6.52
C ILE A 188 9.29 6.04 5.06
N SER A 189 8.78 7.14 4.50
CA SER A 189 9.13 7.57 3.16
C SER A 189 10.31 8.54 3.23
N THR A 190 11.43 8.20 2.59
CA THR A 190 12.66 9.02 2.61
C THR A 190 13.27 9.18 1.22
N GLN A 191 14.14 10.18 1.06
CA GLN A 191 14.94 10.34 -0.16
C GLN A 191 16.08 9.30 -0.22
N GLY A 192 16.65 9.09 -1.40
CA GLY A 192 17.87 8.30 -1.53
C GLY A 192 19.06 9.03 -0.88
N CYS A 193 19.86 8.31 -0.10
CA CYS A 193 20.98 8.86 0.67
C CYS A 193 21.93 9.72 -0.18
N LEU A 194 22.35 10.84 0.39
CA LEU A 194 23.50 11.63 -0.06
C LEU A 194 24.73 11.19 0.73
N ASN A 195 25.93 11.53 0.26
CA ASN A 195 27.18 11.19 0.96
C ASN A 195 27.18 11.69 2.42
N ASN A 196 26.64 12.89 2.65
CA ASN A 196 26.57 13.54 3.95
C ASN A 196 25.34 13.15 4.80
N THR A 197 24.50 12.22 4.34
CA THR A 197 23.29 11.78 5.08
C THR A 197 23.26 10.28 5.33
N ILE A 198 24.35 9.55 5.09
CA ILE A 198 24.44 8.10 5.36
C ILE A 198 24.30 7.82 6.86
N ASP A 199 24.98 8.61 7.69
CA ASP A 199 24.91 8.46 9.15
C ASP A 199 23.52 8.80 9.68
N ASP A 200 22.92 9.90 9.21
CA ASP A 200 21.54 10.30 9.52
C ASP A 200 20.55 9.15 9.17
N PHE A 201 20.74 8.49 8.02
CA PHE A 201 19.89 7.38 7.58
C PHE A 201 19.98 6.17 8.53
N TRP A 202 21.18 5.73 8.90
CA TRP A 202 21.33 4.58 9.80
C TRP A 202 20.93 4.89 11.24
N GLN A 203 21.05 6.14 11.67
CA GLN A 203 20.48 6.61 12.94
C GLN A 203 18.94 6.51 12.93
N MET A 204 18.29 6.92 11.83
CA MET A 204 16.85 6.72 11.64
C MET A 204 16.46 5.24 11.66
N VAL A 205 17.15 4.38 10.90
CA VAL A 205 16.88 2.94 10.89
C VAL A 205 17.00 2.36 12.30
N TRP A 206 18.01 2.80 13.05
CA TRP A 206 18.24 2.33 14.40
C TRP A 206 17.12 2.78 15.36
N GLN A 207 16.81 4.07 15.41
CA GLN A 207 15.86 4.63 16.37
C GLN A 207 14.41 4.16 16.13
N GLU A 208 14.01 3.94 14.87
CA GLU A 208 12.63 3.57 14.51
C GLU A 208 12.40 2.06 14.59
N HIS A 209 13.44 1.31 14.94
CA HIS A 209 13.45 -0.15 14.97
C HIS A 209 13.09 -0.85 13.66
N SER A 210 13.15 -0.13 12.54
CA SER A 210 12.85 -0.64 11.20
C SER A 210 13.73 -1.85 10.86
N ARG A 211 13.07 -2.95 10.48
CA ARG A 211 13.74 -4.21 10.10
C ARG A 211 13.79 -4.44 8.61
N ILE A 212 13.01 -3.69 7.83
CA ILE A 212 12.90 -3.84 6.38
C ILE A 212 13.13 -2.49 5.72
N ILE A 213 14.02 -2.46 4.74
CA ILE A 213 14.30 -1.33 3.87
C ILE A 213 13.95 -1.72 2.43
N VAL A 214 13.18 -0.88 1.73
CA VAL A 214 12.78 -1.05 0.35
C VAL A 214 13.36 0.10 -0.49
N MET A 215 14.32 -0.21 -1.34
CA MET A 215 14.96 0.70 -2.27
C MET A 215 14.39 0.49 -3.68
N THR A 216 13.73 1.49 -4.26
CA THR A 216 13.05 1.40 -5.58
C THR A 216 13.80 2.14 -6.70
N THR A 217 15.12 2.17 -6.62
CA THR A 217 15.99 2.84 -7.59
C THR A 217 17.36 2.16 -7.67
N LYS A 218 18.05 2.32 -8.79
CA LYS A 218 19.48 2.01 -8.90
C LYS A 218 20.28 3.13 -8.23
N GLU A 219 21.55 2.87 -7.92
CA GLU A 219 22.44 3.92 -7.40
C GLU A 219 22.61 5.06 -8.42
N ILE A 220 22.72 4.69 -9.70
CA ILE A 220 22.90 5.60 -10.84
C ILE A 220 21.93 5.23 -11.96
N GLU A 221 21.31 6.24 -12.57
CA GLU A 221 20.38 6.11 -13.70
C GLU A 221 20.79 7.08 -14.83
N ARG A 222 20.15 6.99 -16.01
CA ARG A 222 20.44 7.79 -17.22
C ARG A 222 21.89 7.69 -17.69
N GLY A 223 22.31 6.50 -18.09
CA GLY A 223 23.64 6.29 -18.71
C GLY A 223 24.82 6.57 -17.78
N LYS A 224 24.66 6.33 -16.47
CA LYS A 224 25.66 6.56 -15.41
C LYS A 224 25.93 8.03 -15.03
N ILE A 225 25.11 8.98 -15.47
CA ILE A 225 25.36 10.42 -15.23
C ILE A 225 24.61 10.96 -14.00
N GLN A 226 23.47 10.35 -13.63
CA GLN A 226 22.63 10.87 -12.55
C GLN A 226 22.62 9.94 -11.33
N THR A 227 23.35 10.30 -10.28
CA THR A 227 23.27 9.62 -8.98
C THR A 227 21.89 9.81 -8.36
N LYS A 228 21.16 8.71 -8.16
CA LYS A 228 19.83 8.69 -7.54
C LYS A 228 19.89 8.41 -6.05
N CYS A 229 20.86 7.60 -5.62
CA CYS A 229 21.13 7.23 -4.25
C CYS A 229 22.60 6.79 -4.16
N VAL A 230 23.35 7.28 -3.18
CA VAL A 230 24.68 6.71 -2.91
C VAL A 230 24.51 5.37 -2.21
N ARG A 231 25.45 4.44 -2.41
CA ARG A 231 25.51 3.21 -1.63
C ARG A 231 25.67 3.54 -0.15
N TYR A 232 24.80 2.98 0.68
CA TYR A 232 24.80 3.17 2.13
C TYR A 232 24.94 1.84 2.89
N TRP A 233 25.42 0.78 2.23
CA TRP A 233 25.73 -0.52 2.83
C TRP A 233 27.15 -0.96 2.42
N PRO A 234 27.84 -1.79 3.22
CA PRO A 234 29.17 -2.31 2.89
C PRO A 234 29.08 -3.45 1.86
N GLU A 235 30.22 -3.94 1.37
CA GLU A 235 30.26 -5.16 0.55
C GLU A 235 30.08 -6.42 1.40
N GLU A 236 29.77 -7.55 0.75
CA GLU A 236 29.53 -8.82 1.46
C GLU A 236 30.76 -9.24 2.27
N GLY A 237 30.54 -9.61 3.54
CA GLY A 237 31.61 -9.95 4.48
C GLY A 237 32.34 -8.75 5.07
N GLN A 238 32.06 -7.51 4.62
CA GLN A 238 32.65 -6.30 5.17
C GLN A 238 31.75 -5.65 6.23
N SER A 239 32.37 -4.80 7.05
CA SER A 239 31.69 -3.96 8.01
C SER A 239 32.28 -2.56 8.04
N TRP A 240 31.48 -1.58 8.43
CA TRP A 240 31.90 -0.20 8.64
C TRP A 240 31.06 0.47 9.74
N ASN A 241 31.57 1.57 10.27
CA ASN A 241 30.87 2.32 11.30
C ASN A 241 30.04 3.46 10.69
N THR A 242 28.82 3.65 11.19
CA THR A 242 27.86 4.65 10.72
C THR A 242 26.89 5.04 11.84
N GLY A 243 26.07 6.07 11.64
CA GLY A 243 25.02 6.55 12.57
C GLY A 243 25.55 6.98 13.95
N PHE A 244 24.83 7.88 14.64
CA PHE A 244 25.23 8.37 15.98
C PHE A 244 26.75 8.64 16.09
N ASN A 245 27.33 9.46 15.22
CA ASN A 245 28.78 9.69 15.19
C ASN A 245 29.66 8.43 15.11
N LYS A 246 29.26 7.43 14.30
CA LYS A 246 29.99 6.18 14.05
C LYS A 246 29.88 5.12 15.16
N GLU A 247 28.81 5.15 15.95
CA GLU A 247 28.56 4.15 17.00
C GLU A 247 27.90 2.86 16.50
N ILE A 248 27.24 2.87 15.33
CA ILE A 248 26.64 1.65 14.75
C ILE A 248 27.67 0.93 13.88
N CYS A 249 27.99 -0.31 14.22
CA CYS A 249 28.69 -1.23 13.34
C CYS A 249 27.67 -1.89 12.39
N LEU A 250 27.78 -1.59 11.10
CA LEU A 250 26.94 -2.19 10.06
C LEU A 250 27.76 -3.22 9.28
N SER A 251 27.27 -4.46 9.22
CA SER A 251 27.88 -5.55 8.43
C SER A 251 26.91 -6.08 7.38
N LEU A 252 27.40 -6.43 6.19
CA LEU A 252 26.62 -7.18 5.20
C LEU A 252 26.95 -8.67 5.32
N LEU A 253 25.94 -9.46 5.68
CA LEU A 253 26.10 -10.89 5.92
C LEU A 253 25.97 -11.68 4.62
N ILE A 254 24.93 -11.38 3.83
CA ILE A 254 24.57 -12.12 2.62
C ILE A 254 23.95 -11.14 1.62
N GLU A 255 24.38 -11.21 0.36
CA GLU A 255 23.74 -10.56 -0.79
C GLU A 255 23.24 -11.61 -1.78
N ARG A 256 22.03 -11.41 -2.29
CA ARG A 256 21.47 -12.18 -3.41
C ARG A 256 20.98 -11.21 -4.45
N MET A 257 21.43 -11.36 -5.69
CA MET A 257 21.07 -10.44 -6.77
C MET A 257 20.53 -11.21 -7.97
N THR A 258 19.41 -10.71 -8.49
CA THR A 258 18.80 -11.08 -9.77
C THR A 258 18.80 -9.85 -10.68
N PRO A 259 18.44 -9.98 -11.97
CA PRO A 259 18.28 -8.82 -12.84
C PRO A 259 17.22 -7.82 -12.34
N ASP A 260 16.21 -8.32 -11.62
CA ASP A 260 15.04 -7.53 -11.23
C ASP A 260 15.16 -6.95 -9.82
N PHE A 261 15.92 -7.60 -8.92
CA PHE A 261 16.07 -7.16 -7.54
C PHE A 261 17.37 -7.64 -6.89
N ALA A 262 17.79 -6.95 -5.83
CA ALA A 262 18.82 -7.41 -4.90
C ALA A 262 18.24 -7.48 -3.48
N ILE A 263 18.63 -8.51 -2.73
CA ILE A 263 18.22 -8.73 -1.34
C ILE A 263 19.49 -8.87 -0.52
N ARG A 264 19.53 -8.14 0.60
CA ARG A 264 20.67 -8.10 1.51
C ARG A 264 20.21 -8.33 2.93
N THR A 265 20.94 -9.17 3.65
CA THR A 265 20.77 -9.32 5.10
C THR A 265 21.90 -8.56 5.78
N LEU A 266 21.54 -7.45 6.41
CA LEU A 266 22.45 -6.57 7.14
C LEU A 266 22.36 -6.84 8.63
N ARG A 267 23.48 -6.73 9.34
CA ARG A 267 23.52 -6.75 10.81
C ARG A 267 23.90 -5.37 11.31
N LEU A 268 23.05 -4.77 12.14
CA LEU A 268 23.33 -3.53 12.85
C LEU A 268 23.66 -3.89 14.30
N GLN A 269 24.79 -3.39 14.79
CA GLN A 269 25.22 -3.57 16.17
C GLN A 269 25.56 -2.22 16.78
N LYS A 270 25.12 -1.98 18.01
CA LYS A 270 25.44 -0.77 18.78
C LYS A 270 25.52 -1.15 20.26
N ILE A 271 26.44 -0.53 21.00
CA ILE A 271 26.46 -0.62 22.45
C ILE A 271 25.44 0.38 23.02
N VAL A 272 24.54 -0.11 23.87
CA VAL A 272 23.49 0.68 24.56
C VAL A 272 23.53 0.29 26.02
N ASN A 273 23.75 1.26 26.93
CA ASN A 273 23.86 1.01 28.37
C ASN A 273 24.86 -0.10 28.72
N ASP A 274 26.04 -0.08 28.10
CA ASP A 274 27.10 -1.09 28.22
C ASP A 274 26.74 -2.51 27.72
N GLU A 275 25.56 -2.68 27.10
CA GLU A 275 25.13 -3.93 26.48
C GLU A 275 25.19 -3.86 24.95
N ALA A 276 25.66 -4.95 24.32
CA ALA A 276 25.71 -5.05 22.87
C ALA A 276 24.33 -5.42 22.31
N GLU A 277 23.60 -4.45 21.76
CA GLU A 277 22.38 -4.70 21.00
C GLU A 277 22.70 -5.05 19.55
N SER A 278 22.02 -6.05 19.01
CA SER A 278 22.19 -6.51 17.63
C SER A 278 20.84 -6.78 16.97
N ARG A 279 20.71 -6.41 15.71
CA ARG A 279 19.52 -6.72 14.90
C ARG A 279 19.85 -6.99 13.44
N LEU A 280 19.05 -7.85 12.84
CA LEU A 280 19.01 -8.02 11.40
C LEU A 280 18.09 -6.97 10.76
N VAL A 281 18.56 -6.43 9.64
CA VAL A 281 17.81 -5.55 8.75
C VAL A 281 17.86 -6.15 7.35
N TYR A 282 16.69 -6.35 6.76
CA TYR A 282 16.50 -6.91 5.44
C TYR A 282 16.35 -5.78 4.43
N HIS A 283 17.28 -5.67 3.50
CA HIS A 283 17.31 -4.63 2.49
C HIS A 283 16.92 -5.22 1.14
N TYR A 284 15.79 -4.77 0.62
CA TYR A 284 15.21 -5.16 -0.65
C TYR A 284 15.37 -4.02 -1.64
N GLN A 285 16.11 -4.24 -2.72
CA GLN A 285 16.33 -3.26 -3.77
C GLN A 285 15.70 -3.73 -5.08
N PHE A 286 14.68 -3.01 -5.55
CA PHE A 286 14.07 -3.25 -6.85
C PHE A 286 14.87 -2.56 -7.96
N LEU A 287 15.46 -3.36 -8.85
CA LEU A 287 16.37 -2.94 -9.93
C LEU A 287 15.68 -2.81 -11.29
N ALA A 288 14.51 -3.44 -11.48
CA ALA A 288 13.77 -3.44 -12.74
C ALA A 288 12.94 -2.17 -13.00
N TRP A 289 12.90 -1.19 -12.08
CA TRP A 289 12.14 0.04 -12.33
C TRP A 289 12.86 0.90 -13.39
N PRO A 290 12.19 1.28 -14.49
CA PRO A 290 12.83 2.06 -15.54
C PRO A 290 13.13 3.50 -15.12
N ASP A 291 14.14 4.10 -15.75
CA ASP A 291 14.52 5.51 -15.56
C ASP A 291 13.36 6.47 -15.86
N HIS A 292 12.52 6.12 -16.84
CA HIS A 292 11.34 6.86 -17.25
C HIS A 292 10.10 5.96 -17.20
N GLY A 293 9.00 6.48 -16.62
CA GLY A 293 7.73 5.78 -16.55
C GLY A 293 7.64 4.75 -15.42
N VAL A 294 7.03 3.61 -15.74
CA VAL A 294 6.66 2.54 -14.80
C VAL A 294 7.07 1.18 -15.37
N PRO A 295 7.25 0.15 -14.53
CA PRO A 295 7.51 -1.20 -15.01
C PRO A 295 6.45 -1.66 -16.03
N PRO A 296 6.83 -2.36 -17.11
CA PRO A 296 5.88 -2.79 -18.14
C PRO A 296 4.94 -3.90 -17.64
N ASN A 297 5.40 -4.73 -16.71
CA ASN A 297 4.62 -5.80 -16.11
C ASN A 297 4.35 -5.48 -14.62
N PRO A 298 3.09 -5.30 -14.20
CA PRO A 298 2.76 -5.05 -12.79
C PRO A 298 3.13 -6.22 -11.87
N GLY A 299 3.17 -7.46 -12.39
CA GLY A 299 3.44 -8.66 -11.60
C GLY A 299 4.82 -8.68 -10.94
N THR A 300 5.83 -8.03 -11.53
CA THR A 300 7.17 -7.98 -10.93
C THR A 300 7.17 -7.20 -9.61
N VAL A 301 6.45 -6.08 -9.55
CA VAL A 301 6.30 -5.27 -8.34
C VAL A 301 5.42 -5.97 -7.32
N VAL A 302 4.33 -6.61 -7.77
CA VAL A 302 3.43 -7.35 -6.88
C VAL A 302 4.13 -8.54 -6.23
N ASN A 303 4.90 -9.33 -7.00
CA ASN A 303 5.65 -10.46 -6.44
C ASN A 303 6.72 -10.00 -5.44
N PHE A 304 7.42 -8.91 -5.76
CA PHE A 304 8.41 -8.32 -4.85
C PHE A 304 7.76 -7.80 -3.56
N LEU A 305 6.55 -7.22 -3.64
CA LEU A 305 5.75 -6.83 -2.47
C LEU A 305 5.34 -8.03 -1.62
N GLU A 306 4.88 -9.11 -2.25
CA GLU A 306 4.43 -10.29 -1.51
C GLU A 306 5.59 -10.99 -0.78
N GLU A 307 6.81 -11.00 -1.34
CA GLU A 307 8.00 -11.51 -0.64
C GLU A 307 8.30 -10.69 0.63
N ILE A 308 8.23 -9.36 0.54
CA ILE A 308 8.39 -8.46 1.69
C ILE A 308 7.26 -8.68 2.72
N ASN A 309 6.03 -8.85 2.26
CA ASN A 309 4.87 -9.09 3.12
C ASN A 309 4.96 -10.43 3.84
N GLN A 310 5.43 -11.47 3.16
CA GLN A 310 5.68 -12.78 3.76
C GLN A 310 6.74 -12.69 4.85
N LEU A 311 7.86 -12.02 4.58
CA LEU A 311 8.90 -11.78 5.59
C LEU A 311 8.37 -11.01 6.81
N GLU A 312 7.65 -9.90 6.61
CA GLU A 312 7.10 -9.11 7.72
C GLU A 312 6.05 -9.88 8.53
N SER A 313 5.25 -10.74 7.88
CA SER A 313 4.23 -11.55 8.56
C SER A 313 4.79 -12.53 9.58
N GLY A 314 6.03 -12.98 9.39
CA GLY A 314 6.76 -13.81 10.35
C GLY A 314 7.38 -13.03 11.52
N MET A 315 7.32 -11.69 11.52
CA MET A 315 7.87 -10.87 12.59
C MET A 315 6.84 -10.62 13.70
N THR A 316 7.26 -10.78 14.95
CA THR A 316 6.43 -10.53 16.14
C THR A 316 6.22 -9.05 16.41
N ASP A 317 7.23 -8.22 16.15
CA ASP A 317 7.21 -6.77 16.38
C ASP A 317 7.27 -6.03 15.04
N LYS A 318 6.11 -5.61 14.54
CA LYS A 318 5.98 -4.90 13.27
C LYS A 318 6.38 -3.44 13.44
N ARG A 319 7.46 -3.05 12.76
CA ARG A 319 8.02 -1.71 12.76
C ARG A 319 7.86 -1.06 11.39
N PRO A 320 7.91 0.28 11.29
CA PRO A 320 7.72 0.95 10.01
C PRO A 320 8.69 0.45 8.93
N LEU A 321 8.17 0.11 7.75
CA LEU A 321 8.98 -0.20 6.58
C LEU A 321 9.60 1.08 6.04
N ILE A 322 10.92 1.13 5.89
CA ILE A 322 11.57 2.27 5.24
C ILE A 322 11.48 2.05 3.73
N VAL A 323 10.83 2.97 3.00
CA VAL A 323 10.72 2.91 1.54
C VAL A 323 11.33 4.16 0.95
N HIS A 324 12.24 4.00 0.00
CA HIS A 324 12.89 5.13 -0.64
C HIS A 324 13.14 4.90 -2.13
N CYS A 325 13.28 6.01 -2.86
CA CYS A 325 13.73 6.03 -4.24
C CYS A 325 14.85 7.07 -4.35
N SER A 326 14.74 8.04 -5.26
CA SER A 326 15.63 9.21 -5.29
C SER A 326 15.08 10.37 -4.46
N ALA A 327 13.86 10.85 -4.77
CA ALA A 327 13.22 11.95 -4.04
C ALA A 327 12.35 11.46 -2.86
N GLY A 328 12.00 10.17 -2.84
CA GLY A 328 11.08 9.62 -1.84
C GLY A 328 9.61 10.01 -2.06
N ILE A 329 9.17 10.21 -3.32
CA ILE A 329 7.78 10.64 -3.60
C ILE A 329 7.11 9.79 -4.72
N GLY A 330 7.71 9.71 -5.91
CA GLY A 330 7.10 9.05 -7.07
C GLY A 330 7.01 7.53 -6.93
N ARG A 331 8.13 6.83 -7.17
CA ARG A 331 8.21 5.36 -7.03
C ARG A 331 7.88 4.89 -5.61
N THR A 332 8.38 5.60 -4.60
CA THR A 332 8.07 5.35 -3.18
C THR A 332 6.58 5.43 -2.88
N GLY A 333 5.90 6.51 -3.30
CA GLY A 333 4.46 6.63 -3.09
C GLY A 333 3.65 5.62 -3.89
N THR A 334 4.11 5.27 -5.10
CA THR A 334 3.47 4.23 -5.92
C THR A 334 3.54 2.88 -5.19
N PHE A 335 4.71 2.51 -4.68
CA PHE A 335 4.91 1.27 -3.93
C PHE A 335 4.03 1.21 -2.66
N ILE A 336 4.06 2.28 -1.85
CA ILE A 336 3.28 2.35 -0.61
C ILE A 336 1.77 2.30 -0.89
N ALA A 337 1.29 3.00 -1.93
CA ALA A 337 -0.12 2.97 -2.31
C ALA A 337 -0.58 1.57 -2.70
N ILE A 338 0.20 0.87 -3.52
CA ILE A 338 -0.09 -0.53 -3.91
C ILE A 338 -0.15 -1.39 -2.66
N ASP A 339 0.90 -1.37 -1.81
CA ASP A 339 1.00 -2.22 -0.62
C ASP A 339 -0.17 -2.04 0.36
N LEU A 340 -0.58 -0.79 0.63
CA LEU A 340 -1.73 -0.50 1.49
C LEU A 340 -3.03 -1.07 0.94
N ILE A 341 -3.27 -0.94 -0.36
CA ILE A 341 -4.47 -1.50 -0.99
C ILE A 341 -4.42 -3.03 -0.98
N LEU A 342 -3.24 -3.63 -1.19
CA LEU A 342 -3.10 -5.09 -1.09
C LEU A 342 -3.32 -5.57 0.35
N CYS A 343 -2.88 -4.81 1.37
CA CYS A 343 -3.18 -5.09 2.77
C CYS A 343 -4.70 -5.14 3.03
N LEU A 344 -5.48 -4.23 2.45
CA LEU A 344 -6.94 -4.24 2.55
C LEU A 344 -7.55 -5.51 1.96
N ILE A 345 -7.14 -5.85 0.73
CA ILE A 345 -7.67 -7.01 0.02
C ILE A 345 -7.28 -8.31 0.75
N ARG A 346 -6.04 -8.41 1.24
CA ARG A 346 -5.59 -9.56 2.03
C ARG A 346 -6.39 -9.74 3.32
N LYS A 347 -6.67 -8.63 4.02
CA LYS A 347 -7.35 -8.69 5.32
C LYS A 347 -8.85 -8.96 5.19
N TYR A 348 -9.51 -8.29 4.25
CA TYR A 348 -10.97 -8.26 4.15
C TYR A 348 -11.53 -9.04 2.95
N GLY A 349 -10.65 -9.60 2.11
CA GLY A 349 -11.03 -10.31 0.91
C GLY A 349 -11.58 -9.40 -0.20
N LEU A 350 -12.12 -10.03 -1.24
CA LEU A 350 -12.63 -9.33 -2.43
C LEU A 350 -13.95 -8.56 -2.21
N GLN A 351 -14.56 -8.68 -1.03
CA GLN A 351 -15.80 -7.98 -0.68
C GLN A 351 -15.56 -6.61 -0.05
N CYS A 352 -14.30 -6.24 0.18
CA CYS A 352 -13.97 -4.94 0.73
C CYS A 352 -14.25 -3.81 -0.27
N THR A 353 -14.07 -2.56 0.20
CA THR A 353 -14.07 -1.39 -0.68
C THR A 353 -12.66 -0.84 -0.75
N ILE A 354 -12.18 -0.56 -1.98
CA ILE A 354 -10.91 0.11 -2.22
C ILE A 354 -11.16 1.49 -2.84
N ASP A 355 -10.28 2.45 -2.56
CA ASP A 355 -10.33 3.78 -3.19
C ASP A 355 -8.88 4.27 -3.42
N ILE A 356 -8.41 4.13 -4.65
CA ILE A 356 -7.01 4.41 -5.01
C ILE A 356 -6.71 5.90 -4.91
N ARG A 357 -7.60 6.75 -5.42
CA ARG A 357 -7.47 8.21 -5.33
C ARG A 357 -7.38 8.65 -3.88
N ARG A 358 -8.30 8.19 -3.04
CA ARG A 358 -8.33 8.58 -1.62
C ARG A 358 -7.14 8.01 -0.85
N THR A 359 -6.64 6.83 -1.22
CA THR A 359 -5.37 6.29 -0.69
C THR A 359 -4.21 7.23 -1.01
N VAL A 360 -4.05 7.65 -2.26
CA VAL A 360 -2.98 8.59 -2.66
C VAL A 360 -3.13 9.95 -1.95
N GLN A 361 -4.37 10.42 -1.77
CA GLN A 361 -4.65 11.64 -1.00
C GLN A 361 -4.19 11.52 0.46
N MET A 362 -4.40 10.37 1.12
CA MET A 362 -3.88 10.09 2.47
C MET A 362 -2.36 10.13 2.53
N LEU A 363 -1.68 9.60 1.50
CA LEU A 363 -0.23 9.65 1.44
C LEU A 363 0.25 11.10 1.26
N ARG A 364 -0.43 11.87 0.41
CA ARG A 364 -0.11 13.27 0.11
C ARG A 364 -0.34 14.22 1.29
N SER A 365 -1.20 13.88 2.25
CA SER A 365 -1.34 14.67 3.49
C SER A 365 -0.18 14.48 4.48
N GLN A 366 0.61 13.42 4.31
CA GLN A 366 1.73 13.07 5.19
C GLN A 366 3.10 13.30 4.54
N ARG A 367 3.18 13.26 3.20
CA ARG A 367 4.36 13.69 2.44
C ARG A 367 3.95 14.24 1.08
N SER A 368 4.41 15.43 0.74
CA SER A 368 4.03 16.13 -0.50
C SER A 368 4.37 15.32 -1.76
N GLY A 369 3.46 15.30 -2.74
CA GLY A 369 3.73 14.80 -4.09
C GLY A 369 3.88 13.28 -4.22
N MET A 370 3.40 12.51 -3.24
CA MET A 370 3.39 11.04 -3.32
C MET A 370 2.58 10.58 -4.54
N VAL A 371 3.15 9.66 -5.33
CA VAL A 371 2.70 9.31 -6.69
C VAL A 371 2.77 10.55 -7.62
N GLN A 372 3.85 10.66 -8.39
CA GLN A 372 4.24 11.92 -9.02
C GLN A 372 3.68 12.12 -10.43
N THR A 373 3.32 11.04 -11.13
CA THR A 373 2.85 11.12 -12.53
C THR A 373 1.57 10.32 -12.74
N GLU A 374 0.79 10.71 -13.75
CA GLU A 374 -0.39 9.96 -14.18
C GLU A 374 -0.04 8.49 -14.52
N ALA A 375 1.10 8.25 -15.17
CA ALA A 375 1.57 6.90 -15.48
C ALA A 375 1.77 6.05 -14.20
N GLN A 376 2.30 6.64 -13.13
CA GLN A 376 2.42 5.98 -11.82
C GLN A 376 1.06 5.73 -11.20
N TYR A 377 0.15 6.71 -11.24
CA TYR A 377 -1.21 6.58 -10.74
C TYR A 377 -1.98 5.44 -11.45
N LYS A 378 -1.93 5.41 -12.78
CA LYS A 378 -2.45 4.30 -13.60
C LYS A 378 -1.79 2.97 -13.24
N PHE A 379 -0.48 2.96 -12.99
CA PHE A 379 0.22 1.73 -12.61
C PHE A 379 -0.26 1.17 -11.27
N VAL A 380 -0.66 2.02 -10.30
CA VAL A 380 -1.31 1.54 -9.07
C VAL A 380 -2.57 0.73 -9.40
N TYR A 381 -3.44 1.23 -10.29
CA TYR A 381 -4.62 0.47 -10.75
C TYR A 381 -4.23 -0.85 -11.40
N MET A 382 -3.21 -0.85 -12.27
CA MET A 382 -2.77 -2.07 -12.97
C MET A 382 -2.21 -3.11 -12.00
N SER A 383 -1.44 -2.70 -11.00
CA SER A 383 -0.90 -3.59 -9.97
C SER A 383 -2.00 -4.17 -9.08
N VAL A 384 -2.96 -3.36 -8.66
CA VAL A 384 -4.10 -3.84 -7.86
C VAL A 384 -4.98 -4.78 -8.69
N HIS A 385 -5.22 -4.47 -9.97
CA HIS A 385 -5.96 -5.33 -10.89
C HIS A 385 -5.27 -6.70 -11.05
N TYR A 386 -3.96 -6.69 -11.34
CA TYR A 386 -3.16 -7.92 -11.45
C TYR A 386 -3.21 -8.77 -10.17
N TYR A 387 -3.13 -8.12 -9.00
CA TYR A 387 -3.23 -8.80 -7.72
C TYR A 387 -4.60 -9.45 -7.53
N ILE A 388 -5.69 -8.73 -7.81
CA ILE A 388 -7.06 -9.24 -7.68
C ILE A 388 -7.28 -10.45 -8.58
N ASP A 389 -6.82 -10.40 -9.84
CA ASP A 389 -6.92 -11.54 -10.75
C ASP A 389 -6.18 -12.76 -10.22
N THR A 390 -4.97 -12.56 -9.70
CA THR A 390 -4.17 -13.64 -9.10
C THR A 390 -4.82 -14.19 -7.84
N PHE A 391 -5.30 -13.31 -6.96
CA PHE A 391 -5.95 -13.68 -5.71
C PHE A 391 -7.27 -14.43 -5.92
N ALA A 392 -8.09 -14.00 -6.89
CA ALA A 392 -9.33 -14.68 -7.26
C ALA A 392 -9.08 -16.10 -7.80
N LYS A 393 -8.05 -16.28 -8.62
CA LYS A 393 -7.63 -17.61 -9.12
C LYS A 393 -7.20 -18.52 -7.97
N LEU A 394 -6.40 -18.01 -7.03
CA LEU A 394 -5.97 -18.76 -5.85
C LEU A 394 -7.16 -19.20 -4.98
N LEU A 395 -8.13 -18.30 -4.75
CA LEU A 395 -9.35 -18.64 -4.02
C LEU A 395 -10.19 -19.72 -4.72
N HIS A 396 -10.30 -19.65 -6.06
CA HIS A 396 -11.04 -20.64 -6.82
C HIS A 396 -10.38 -22.03 -6.75
N GLU A 397 -9.06 -22.09 -6.89
CA GLU A 397 -8.32 -23.35 -6.77
C GLU A 397 -8.39 -23.94 -5.36
N HIS A 398 -8.25 -23.13 -4.30
CA HIS A 398 -8.42 -23.61 -2.93
C HIS A 398 -9.81 -24.21 -2.70
N LYS A 399 -10.86 -23.53 -3.16
CA LYS A 399 -12.23 -24.05 -3.07
C LYS A 399 -12.39 -25.35 -3.86
N ARG A 400 -11.80 -25.43 -5.06
CA ARG A 400 -11.82 -26.66 -5.88
C ARG A 400 -11.11 -27.81 -5.17
N ILE A 401 -9.99 -27.56 -4.50
CA ILE A 401 -9.26 -28.57 -3.71
C ILE A 401 -10.11 -29.04 -2.52
N GLU A 402 -10.73 -28.11 -1.78
CA GLU A 402 -11.65 -28.44 -0.67
C GLU A 402 -12.83 -29.29 -1.16
N ASP A 403 -13.39 -28.96 -2.33
CA ASP A 403 -14.54 -29.67 -2.90
C ASP A 403 -14.17 -31.04 -3.51
N THR A 404 -12.96 -31.21 -4.05
CA THR A 404 -12.56 -32.42 -4.79
C THR A 404 -11.63 -33.36 -4.03
N GLY A 405 -10.98 -32.92 -2.95
CA GLY A 405 -10.03 -33.71 -2.15
C GLY A 405 -8.75 -34.14 -2.87
N HIS A 406 -8.54 -33.69 -4.11
CA HIS A 406 -7.38 -34.06 -4.94
C HIS A 406 -6.49 -32.86 -5.21
N GLU A 407 -5.26 -32.96 -4.71
CA GLU A 407 -4.19 -32.00 -4.96
C GLU A 407 -3.45 -32.40 -6.24
N TYR A 408 -3.59 -31.61 -7.30
CA TYR A 408 -2.85 -31.79 -8.55
C TYR A 408 -1.60 -30.91 -8.50
N THR A 409 -0.45 -31.51 -8.16
CA THR A 409 0.86 -30.84 -7.94
C THR A 409 1.54 -30.33 -9.23
N ASN A 410 0.87 -30.43 -10.37
CA ASN A 410 1.38 -30.11 -11.70
C ASN A 410 1.19 -28.64 -12.12
N ILE A 411 0.56 -27.79 -11.29
CA ILE A 411 0.52 -26.33 -11.51
C ILE A 411 1.31 -25.63 -10.40
N ARG A 412 2.61 -25.42 -10.63
CA ARG A 412 3.43 -24.56 -9.77
C ARG A 412 3.15 -23.10 -10.12
N TYR A 413 2.33 -22.43 -9.31
CA TYR A 413 2.22 -20.97 -9.35
C TYR A 413 3.50 -20.35 -8.75
N SER A 414 3.94 -19.24 -9.34
CA SER A 414 5.28 -18.64 -9.19
C SER A 414 5.75 -18.31 -7.77
N ALA A 415 4.90 -18.42 -6.74
CA ALA A 415 5.30 -18.26 -5.35
C ALA A 415 6.17 -19.43 -4.85
N GLU A 416 5.88 -20.69 -5.23
CA GLU A 416 6.66 -21.86 -4.79
C GLU A 416 7.83 -22.19 -5.72
N ALA A 417 7.76 -21.81 -6.99
CA ALA A 417 8.87 -21.99 -7.93
C ALA A 417 10.09 -21.13 -7.55
N ALA A 418 9.89 -20.00 -6.86
CA ALA A 418 10.96 -19.21 -6.27
C ALA A 418 11.40 -19.74 -4.88
N SER A 419 10.49 -20.38 -4.14
CA SER A 419 10.78 -20.94 -2.80
C SER A 419 11.59 -22.23 -2.85
N ASN A 420 11.47 -23.06 -3.90
CA ASN A 420 12.19 -24.34 -3.99
C ASN A 420 13.66 -24.23 -4.48
N GLN A 421 14.22 -23.02 -4.53
CA GLN A 421 15.67 -22.82 -4.58
C GLN A 421 16.24 -22.16 -3.31
N VAL A 422 15.43 -22.04 -2.24
CA VAL A 422 15.86 -21.31 -1.04
C VAL A 422 15.32 -22.00 0.20
N ILE A 423 16.17 -22.81 0.83
CA ILE A 423 15.96 -23.24 2.21
C ILE A 423 16.03 -21.97 3.08
N PRO A 424 14.99 -21.63 3.87
CA PRO A 424 15.09 -20.56 4.85
C PRO A 424 16.07 -20.99 5.94
N ILE A 425 17.13 -20.20 6.17
CA ILE A 425 17.99 -20.38 7.33
C ILE A 425 17.23 -19.85 8.55
N SER A 426 16.58 -20.75 9.28
CA SER A 426 16.14 -20.48 10.65
C SER A 426 17.38 -20.34 11.55
N PRO A 427 17.49 -19.29 12.38
CA PRO A 427 18.55 -19.20 13.37
C PRO A 427 18.25 -20.16 14.53
N SER A 428 18.92 -21.32 14.55
CA SER A 428 19.04 -22.12 15.78
C SER A 428 19.93 -21.36 16.78
N PRO A 429 19.58 -21.33 18.08
CA PRO A 429 20.45 -20.75 19.09
C PRO A 429 21.67 -21.66 19.28
N PHE A 430 22.87 -21.13 19.03
CA PHE A 430 24.11 -21.79 19.42
C PHE A 430 24.19 -21.84 20.95
N GLY A 431 23.83 -23.00 21.52
CA GLY A 431 24.23 -23.43 22.85
C GLY A 431 25.57 -24.15 22.79
N SER A 432 26.48 -23.73 23.67
CA SER A 432 27.75 -24.34 24.08
C SER A 432 28.13 -25.73 23.54
N SER A 433 29.31 -25.80 22.93
CA SER A 433 30.06 -27.04 22.67
C SER A 433 30.36 -27.79 23.98
N THR A 434 29.74 -28.95 24.19
CA THR A 434 30.23 -30.01 25.07
C THR A 434 30.21 -31.34 24.33
N ARG A 435 31.39 -31.95 24.19
CA ARG A 435 31.60 -33.28 23.58
C ARG A 435 30.86 -34.36 24.40
N PRO A 436 30.24 -35.40 23.78
CA PRO A 436 29.65 -36.49 24.53
C PRO A 436 30.73 -37.47 25.02
N CYS A 437 30.64 -37.82 26.30
CA CYS A 437 31.37 -38.91 26.94
C CYS A 437 30.59 -40.23 26.72
N ASN A 438 31.27 -41.28 26.26
CA ASN A 438 30.69 -42.61 26.12
C ASN A 438 30.68 -43.32 27.47
N HIS A 439 29.54 -43.39 28.14
CA HIS A 439 29.30 -44.38 29.19
C HIS A 439 27.83 -44.82 29.20
N PRO A 440 27.51 -46.13 29.23
CA PRO A 440 26.14 -46.62 29.13
C PRO A 440 25.52 -46.76 30.52
N GLN A 441 24.62 -45.84 30.89
CA GLN A 441 23.52 -46.02 31.86
C GLN A 441 22.82 -44.67 32.10
N CYS A 442 21.75 -44.39 31.35
CA CYS A 442 20.67 -43.51 31.79
C CYS A 442 19.43 -43.76 30.92
N GLU A 443 18.46 -44.49 31.45
CA GLU A 443 17.12 -44.61 30.89
C GLU A 443 16.32 -43.34 31.25
N ALA A 444 15.98 -42.53 30.25
CA ALA A 444 14.77 -41.68 30.18
C ALA A 444 14.93 -40.64 29.07
N CYS A 445 14.29 -40.83 27.91
CA CYS A 445 13.74 -39.79 27.02
C CYS A 445 13.23 -40.43 25.72
N SER A 446 11.98 -40.91 25.74
CA SER A 446 11.21 -41.21 24.54
C SER A 446 10.15 -40.12 24.34
N SER A 447 10.49 -39.07 23.61
CA SER A 447 9.52 -38.19 22.96
C SER A 447 10.21 -37.33 21.91
N THR A 448 10.08 -37.71 20.65
CA THR A 448 10.36 -36.86 19.49
C THR A 448 9.39 -35.67 19.48
N PRO A 449 9.85 -34.41 19.28
CA PRO A 449 8.94 -33.30 19.05
C PRO A 449 8.36 -33.38 17.65
N VAL A 450 7.03 -33.37 17.56
CA VAL A 450 6.29 -33.19 16.31
C VAL A 450 6.52 -31.75 15.82
N VAL A 451 7.12 -31.62 14.63
CA VAL A 451 7.26 -30.33 13.94
C VAL A 451 5.88 -29.93 13.41
N TYR A 452 5.29 -28.88 13.99
CA TYR A 452 4.07 -28.25 13.47
C TYR A 452 4.41 -27.44 12.20
N GLN A 453 3.83 -27.84 11.06
CA GLN A 453 3.69 -26.94 9.91
C GLN A 453 2.72 -25.80 10.28
N PRO A 454 2.97 -24.54 9.88
CA PRO A 454 2.02 -23.47 10.13
C PRO A 454 0.76 -23.70 9.29
N GLN A 455 -0.35 -24.02 9.94
CA GLN A 455 -1.66 -23.97 9.30
C GLN A 455 -2.07 -22.50 9.12
N LEU A 456 -2.44 -22.14 7.90
CA LEU A 456 -3.16 -20.90 7.60
C LEU A 456 -4.47 -20.91 8.38
N ILE A 457 -4.63 -19.98 9.33
CA ILE A 457 -5.86 -19.81 10.10
C ILE A 457 -6.91 -19.16 9.18
N PRO A 458 -8.02 -19.83 8.84
CA PRO A 458 -9.09 -19.22 8.06
C PRO A 458 -9.86 -18.19 8.90
N PRO A 459 -10.50 -17.19 8.26
CA PRO A 459 -11.23 -16.14 8.97
C PRO A 459 -12.40 -16.70 9.80
N PRO A 460 -12.78 -16.05 10.91
CA PRO A 460 -13.86 -16.52 11.78
C PRO A 460 -15.21 -16.55 11.04
N ARG A 461 -15.94 -17.66 11.20
CA ARG A 461 -17.27 -17.87 10.60
C ARG A 461 -18.29 -16.86 11.15
N PRO A 462 -19.23 -16.33 10.33
CA PRO A 462 -20.37 -15.58 10.84
C PRO A 462 -21.28 -16.47 11.70
N LYS A 463 -21.75 -15.94 12.84
CA LYS A 463 -22.67 -16.63 13.76
C LYS A 463 -23.96 -17.02 13.01
N LYS A 464 -24.32 -18.31 13.03
CA LYS A 464 -25.58 -18.81 12.46
C LYS A 464 -26.76 -18.24 13.24
N VAL A 465 -27.67 -17.57 12.53
CA VAL A 465 -29.03 -17.27 13.01
C VAL A 465 -29.79 -18.61 13.12
N PRO A 466 -30.52 -18.89 14.22
CA PRO A 466 -31.31 -20.11 14.34
C PRO A 466 -32.41 -20.17 13.27
N ARG A 467 -32.52 -21.32 12.59
CA ARG A 467 -33.63 -21.60 11.66
C ARG A 467 -34.91 -21.84 12.46
N ASN A 468 -36.01 -21.19 12.06
CA ASN A 468 -37.35 -21.52 12.52
C ASN A 468 -37.71 -22.99 12.16
N PRO A 469 -38.41 -23.72 13.05
CA PRO A 469 -38.87 -25.07 12.75
C PRO A 469 -39.98 -25.05 11.68
N ARG A 470 -39.94 -26.06 10.80
CA ARG A 470 -40.98 -26.32 9.79
C ARG A 470 -42.31 -26.71 10.46
N PRO A 471 -43.45 -26.42 9.84
CA PRO A 471 -44.74 -26.83 10.37
C PRO A 471 -44.95 -28.34 10.16
N GLU A 472 -45.43 -29.02 11.20
CA GLU A 472 -45.95 -30.38 11.13
C GLU A 472 -47.34 -30.40 10.48
N ASN A 473 -47.61 -31.47 9.75
CA ASN A 473 -48.89 -31.77 9.14
C ASN A 473 -50.01 -31.87 10.19
N SER A 474 -51.14 -31.20 9.92
CA SER A 474 -52.49 -31.56 10.35
C SER A 474 -53.47 -31.00 9.33
#